data_AF-A0A8S9F7W1-F1
#
_entry.id   AF-A0A8S9F7W1-F1
#
_cell.length_a   1.000
_cell.length_b   1.000
_cell.length_c   1.000
_cell.angle_alpha   90.00
_cell.angle_beta   90.00
_cell.angle_gamma   90.00
#
_symmetry.space_group_name_H-M   'P 1'
#
loop_
_entity.id
_entity.type
_entity.pdbx_description
1 polymer ?
#
loop_
_entity_poly.entity_id
_entity_poly.type
_entity_poly.pdbx_seq_one_letter_code
_entity_poly.pdbx_strand_id
1 'polypeptide(L)'
;SSQESHDRVLLDIPVTREQMNHYRAAAETAQSELAALSAKYDCAQSELLELRSRMVSKEASFQELKAEAESYKENNARQMSRLLSLQTRIQEIEEEARVLATSKNQAELTAQAAFKENWELKDELHEQNAKLHKYLNECEESMTQASKISRKYEELLTQLSGFLETDIREKENPQEHLILKVSEICKENLTLKDQVAALQETINVHEMESKASRETIMRLVSEVTKEQKKAAGYYQDMEKLSKDLDGAIIGRQSLEMEIRNLQDKLTANQKALDASKWELHNLKKSSSELDGSLKSSREEARTAQSSLVAFKEQIVTLLSGGSAMVKPSEKAILERIQEINCKEESKEIMVSQLETQIAKLTEALENQTRLYQEALERSRKAEKRSETFQDQLKHLEEELLSVDLMQDGLKLEKQKYLKFLEQLNEKMKLDSLAAEVGFDMNVDAILARVEQLVKLEGDAVIENKTMAYSLRRKLKTQKEKLESKELHVNLLRQKITQLEEEKQVRTALAVERDEANLAVRKLHKMIERLQKQLDLARETNTDLRAKLSETNELKV
;
A
#
# COMPACT_ATOMS: atom_id res chain seq x y z
N SER A 1 -60.92 -236.58 5.09
CA SER A 1 -61.22 -237.58 4.04
C SER A 1 -59.94 -238.24 3.57
N SER A 2 -59.85 -239.56 3.40
CA SER A 2 -60.81 -240.64 3.72
C SER A 2 -60.10 -242.00 3.59
N GLN A 3 -60.40 -242.96 4.50
CA GLN A 3 -60.44 -244.44 4.26
C GLN A 3 -59.12 -245.14 3.79
N GLU A 4 -58.85 -246.43 4.00
CA GLU A 4 -59.54 -247.54 4.69
C GLU A 4 -58.55 -248.65 5.13
N SER A 5 -59.04 -249.76 5.70
CA SER A 5 -58.24 -250.84 6.32
C SER A 5 -58.71 -252.28 6.01
N HIS A 6 -57.77 -253.24 6.14
CA HIS A 6 -57.87 -254.69 6.45
C HIS A 6 -59.04 -255.61 6.00
N ASP A 7 -58.66 -256.69 5.29
CA ASP A 7 -58.98 -258.14 5.42
C ASP A 7 -60.37 -258.67 5.87
N ARG A 8 -60.92 -259.67 5.15
CA ARG A 8 -60.99 -261.11 5.59
C ARG A 8 -61.68 -262.13 4.65
N VAL A 9 -61.63 -263.40 5.10
CA VAL A 9 -62.36 -264.64 4.69
C VAL A 9 -61.73 -265.34 3.47
N LEU A 10 -61.61 -266.67 3.33
CA LEU A 10 -62.02 -267.88 4.10
C LEU A 10 -60.74 -268.58 4.71
N LEU A 11 -60.67 -269.79 5.30
CA LEU A 11 -61.61 -270.83 5.82
C LEU A 11 -60.92 -271.67 6.94
N ASP A 12 -61.70 -272.24 7.87
CA ASP A 12 -61.53 -273.43 8.77
C ASP A 12 -60.23 -273.85 9.52
N ILE A 13 -60.48 -274.60 10.62
CA ILE A 13 -59.56 -275.27 11.59
C ILE A 13 -59.13 -274.36 12.79
N PRO A 14 -59.02 -274.83 14.07
CA PRO A 14 -59.45 -274.02 15.25
C PRO A 14 -58.36 -273.29 16.11
N VAL A 15 -58.85 -272.43 17.04
CA VAL A 15 -58.26 -271.86 18.30
C VAL A 15 -57.89 -270.33 18.33
N THR A 16 -58.16 -269.66 19.48
CA THR A 16 -57.89 -268.25 19.94
C THR A 16 -58.82 -267.07 19.53
N ARG A 17 -59.13 -266.13 20.46
CA ARG A 17 -60.02 -264.95 20.21
C ARG A 17 -59.80 -263.65 21.04
N GLU A 18 -59.18 -263.65 22.23
CA GLU A 18 -59.28 -262.48 23.16
C GLU A 18 -58.42 -261.25 22.80
N GLN A 19 -57.26 -261.41 22.15
CA GLN A 19 -56.30 -260.31 21.94
C GLN A 19 -56.81 -259.17 21.01
N MET A 20 -57.81 -259.41 20.16
CA MET A 20 -58.28 -258.40 19.19
C MET A 20 -59.00 -257.20 19.83
N ASN A 21 -59.69 -257.38 20.96
CA ASN A 21 -60.49 -256.30 21.54
C ASN A 21 -59.63 -255.16 22.09
N HIS A 22 -58.40 -255.46 22.53
CA HIS A 22 -57.53 -254.49 23.18
C HIS A 22 -56.93 -253.46 22.21
N TYR A 23 -56.71 -253.86 20.95
CA TYR A 23 -56.13 -252.98 19.92
C TYR A 23 -57.12 -251.99 19.31
N ARG A 24 -58.43 -252.31 19.28
CA ARG A 24 -59.45 -251.38 18.76
C ARG A 24 -59.61 -250.14 19.65
N ALA A 25 -59.73 -250.35 20.96
CA ALA A 25 -59.93 -249.27 21.93
C ALA A 25 -58.80 -248.22 21.88
N ALA A 26 -57.55 -248.66 21.72
CA ALA A 26 -56.38 -247.78 21.65
C ALA A 26 -56.35 -246.86 20.40
N ALA A 27 -56.92 -247.31 19.29
CA ALA A 27 -57.00 -246.50 18.06
C ALA A 27 -58.07 -245.39 18.18
N GLU A 28 -59.19 -245.69 18.83
CA GLU A 28 -60.28 -244.73 19.07
C GLU A 28 -59.86 -243.63 20.06
N THR A 29 -59.13 -243.95 21.14
CA THR A 29 -58.53 -242.93 22.00
C THR A 29 -57.50 -242.07 21.26
N ALA A 30 -56.60 -242.67 20.47
CA ALA A 30 -55.61 -241.90 19.71
C ALA A 30 -56.26 -240.92 18.71
N GLN A 31 -57.39 -241.29 18.09
CA GLN A 31 -58.16 -240.36 17.25
C GLN A 31 -58.81 -239.22 18.06
N SER A 32 -59.34 -239.51 19.25
CA SER A 32 -59.91 -238.48 20.13
C SER A 32 -58.83 -237.51 20.66
N GLU A 33 -57.62 -238.01 20.95
CA GLU A 33 -56.48 -237.19 21.37
C GLU A 33 -55.96 -236.31 20.23
N LEU A 34 -55.90 -236.84 18.99
CA LEU A 34 -55.54 -236.07 17.80
C LEU A 34 -56.53 -234.93 17.53
N ALA A 35 -57.84 -235.19 17.66
CA ALA A 35 -58.88 -234.18 17.50
C ALA A 35 -58.80 -233.09 18.60
N ALA A 36 -58.54 -233.48 19.85
CA ALA A 36 -58.33 -232.54 20.95
C ALA A 36 -57.05 -231.70 20.78
N LEU A 37 -56.00 -232.26 20.17
CA LEU A 37 -54.78 -231.52 19.79
C LEU A 37 -55.03 -230.55 18.64
N SER A 38 -55.82 -230.93 17.62
CA SER A 38 -56.21 -230.02 16.54
C SER A 38 -57.01 -228.84 17.07
N ALA A 39 -58.04 -229.08 17.89
CA ALA A 39 -58.84 -228.00 18.48
C ALA A 39 -58.00 -227.07 19.38
N LYS A 40 -57.00 -227.60 20.11
CA LYS A 40 -56.04 -226.78 20.85
C LYS A 40 -55.10 -225.97 19.95
N TYR A 41 -54.67 -226.54 18.83
CA TYR A 41 -53.88 -225.83 17.83
C TYR A 41 -54.67 -224.68 17.21
N ASP A 42 -55.93 -224.92 16.82
CA ASP A 42 -56.82 -223.92 16.23
C ASP A 42 -57.16 -222.80 17.24
N CYS A 43 -57.39 -223.14 18.52
CA CYS A 43 -57.49 -222.15 19.60
C CYS A 43 -56.20 -221.33 19.75
N ALA A 44 -55.04 -221.97 19.86
CA ALA A 44 -53.75 -221.27 20.02
C ALA A 44 -53.41 -220.39 18.81
N GLN A 45 -53.79 -220.81 17.59
CA GLN A 45 -53.65 -220.03 16.36
C GLN A 45 -54.59 -218.82 16.36
N SER A 46 -55.82 -218.98 16.86
CA SER A 46 -56.79 -217.89 17.04
C SER A 46 -56.32 -216.89 18.09
N GLU A 47 -55.83 -217.35 19.24
CA GLU A 47 -55.20 -216.53 20.29
C GLU A 47 -53.97 -215.77 19.75
N LEU A 48 -53.13 -216.41 18.92
CA LEU A 48 -51.99 -215.75 18.27
C LEU A 48 -52.43 -214.67 17.27
N LEU A 49 -53.49 -214.90 16.50
CA LEU A 49 -54.07 -213.89 15.61
C LEU A 49 -54.68 -212.73 16.40
N GLU A 50 -55.38 -213.03 17.48
CA GLU A 50 -55.97 -212.01 18.36
C GLU A 50 -54.88 -211.19 19.07
N LEU A 51 -53.84 -211.83 19.60
CA LEU A 51 -52.68 -211.15 20.18
C LEU A 51 -51.92 -210.32 19.15
N ARG A 52 -51.78 -210.79 17.91
CA ARG A 52 -51.22 -209.98 16.80
C ARG A 52 -52.10 -208.77 16.49
N SER A 53 -53.42 -208.93 16.41
CA SER A 53 -54.37 -207.81 16.23
C SER A 53 -54.26 -206.81 17.38
N ARG A 54 -54.20 -207.31 18.62
CA ARG A 54 -54.07 -206.50 19.85
C ARG A 54 -52.73 -205.75 19.88
N MET A 55 -51.65 -206.40 19.46
CA MET A 55 -50.33 -205.79 19.29
C MET A 55 -50.33 -204.70 18.21
N VAL A 56 -50.95 -204.95 17.05
CA VAL A 56 -51.11 -203.94 15.98
C VAL A 56 -51.95 -202.75 16.47
N SER A 57 -53.04 -202.99 17.22
CA SER A 57 -53.84 -201.90 17.81
C SER A 57 -53.08 -201.12 18.89
N LYS A 58 -52.21 -201.79 19.66
CA LYS A 58 -51.36 -201.13 20.66
C LYS A 58 -50.24 -200.33 20.02
N GLU A 59 -49.61 -200.85 18.98
CA GLU A 59 -48.65 -200.12 18.15
C GLU A 59 -49.29 -198.89 17.52
N ALA A 60 -50.50 -199.01 16.93
CA ALA A 60 -51.25 -197.87 16.42
C ALA A 60 -51.51 -196.80 17.51
N SER A 61 -52.01 -197.21 18.69
CA SER A 61 -52.23 -196.28 19.81
C SER A 61 -50.93 -195.66 20.36
N PHE A 62 -49.80 -196.36 20.24
CA PHE A 62 -48.49 -195.85 20.62
C PHE A 62 -47.96 -194.82 19.61
N GLN A 63 -48.15 -195.06 18.31
CA GLN A 63 -47.82 -194.09 17.26
C GLN A 63 -48.72 -192.84 17.36
N GLU A 64 -50.01 -192.99 17.69
CA GLU A 64 -50.91 -191.87 17.98
C GLU A 64 -50.44 -191.06 19.20
N LEU A 65 -50.18 -191.70 20.35
CA LEU A 65 -49.66 -191.02 21.54
C LEU A 65 -48.30 -190.37 21.30
N LYS A 66 -47.45 -190.97 20.46
CA LYS A 66 -46.16 -190.41 20.06
C LYS A 66 -46.36 -189.16 19.20
N ALA A 67 -47.26 -189.21 18.21
CA ALA A 67 -47.62 -188.05 17.39
C ALA A 67 -48.28 -186.93 18.23
N GLU A 68 -49.10 -187.27 19.22
CA GLU A 68 -49.67 -186.31 20.15
C GLU A 68 -48.58 -185.67 21.04
N ALA A 69 -47.63 -186.46 21.57
CA ALA A 69 -46.49 -185.96 22.33
C ALA A 69 -45.54 -185.09 21.49
N GLU A 70 -45.34 -185.41 20.21
CA GLU A 70 -44.62 -184.58 19.25
C GLU A 70 -45.38 -183.27 18.97
N SER A 71 -46.70 -183.34 18.78
CA SER A 71 -47.59 -182.17 18.63
C SER A 71 -47.58 -181.25 19.88
N TYR A 72 -47.59 -181.80 21.10
CA TYR A 72 -47.43 -181.01 22.32
C TYR A 72 -46.05 -180.36 22.43
N LYS A 73 -44.98 -181.06 22.06
CA LYS A 73 -43.62 -180.48 22.00
C LYS A 73 -43.55 -179.34 20.98
N GLU A 74 -44.15 -179.52 19.80
CA GLU A 74 -44.19 -178.50 18.75
C GLU A 74 -45.05 -177.30 19.16
N ASN A 75 -46.23 -177.53 19.76
CA ASN A 75 -47.08 -176.48 20.33
C ASN A 75 -46.35 -175.70 21.43
N ASN A 76 -45.66 -176.39 22.34
CA ASN A 76 -44.88 -175.75 23.41
C ASN A 76 -43.69 -174.96 22.83
N ALA A 77 -42.98 -175.49 21.83
CA ALA A 77 -41.93 -174.77 21.13
C ALA A 77 -42.46 -173.52 20.40
N ARG A 78 -43.63 -173.60 19.74
CA ARG A 78 -44.32 -172.46 19.13
C ARG A 78 -44.77 -171.42 20.17
N GLN A 79 -45.27 -171.85 21.33
CA GLN A 79 -45.62 -170.95 22.43
C GLN A 79 -44.39 -170.28 23.04
N MET A 80 -43.30 -171.04 23.27
CA MET A 80 -42.03 -170.52 23.77
C MET A 80 -41.41 -169.52 22.80
N SER A 81 -41.44 -169.80 21.49
CA SER A 81 -40.99 -168.87 20.44
C SER A 81 -41.81 -167.58 20.41
N ARG A 82 -43.15 -167.66 20.58
CA ARG A 82 -44.01 -166.47 20.71
C ARG A 82 -43.72 -165.68 21.99
N LEU A 83 -43.51 -166.35 23.12
CA LEU A 83 -43.13 -165.71 24.38
C LEU A 83 -41.79 -164.98 24.25
N LEU A 84 -40.79 -165.63 23.64
CA LEU A 84 -39.48 -165.03 23.38
C LEU A 84 -39.62 -163.80 22.47
N SER A 85 -40.36 -163.91 21.37
CA SER A 85 -40.61 -162.79 20.45
C SER A 85 -41.33 -161.62 21.12
N LEU A 86 -42.31 -161.88 21.99
CA LEU A 86 -42.99 -160.84 22.77
C LEU A 86 -42.07 -160.22 23.82
N GLN A 87 -41.21 -161.00 24.48
CA GLN A 87 -40.20 -160.50 25.41
C GLN A 87 -39.16 -159.62 24.69
N THR A 88 -38.66 -160.05 23.53
CA THR A 88 -37.80 -159.23 22.68
C THR A 88 -38.51 -157.95 22.26
N ARG A 89 -39.78 -158.00 21.83
CA ARG A 89 -40.51 -156.80 21.44
C ARG A 89 -40.79 -155.85 22.60
N ILE A 90 -41.01 -156.36 23.82
CA ILE A 90 -41.11 -155.53 25.04
C ILE A 90 -39.76 -154.86 25.32
N GLN A 91 -38.64 -155.60 25.27
CA GLN A 91 -37.30 -155.04 25.46
C GLN A 91 -36.95 -153.98 24.40
N GLU A 92 -37.31 -154.21 23.14
CA GLU A 92 -37.20 -153.22 22.06
C GLU A 92 -38.00 -151.95 22.39
N ILE A 93 -39.27 -152.08 22.79
CA ILE A 93 -40.13 -150.93 23.13
C ILE A 93 -39.62 -150.21 24.40
N GLU A 94 -39.09 -150.93 25.39
CA GLU A 94 -38.47 -150.36 26.59
C GLU A 94 -37.15 -149.63 26.30
N GLU A 95 -36.39 -150.08 25.31
CA GLU A 95 -35.19 -149.39 24.82
C GLU A 95 -35.57 -148.17 23.94
N GLU A 96 -36.51 -148.33 23.00
CA GLU A 96 -37.11 -147.24 22.21
C GLU A 96 -37.65 -146.13 23.14
N ALA A 97 -38.36 -146.48 24.21
CA ALA A 97 -38.88 -145.53 25.19
C ALA A 97 -37.77 -144.86 26.01
N ARG A 98 -36.70 -145.57 26.37
CA ARG A 98 -35.53 -144.99 27.07
C ARG A 98 -34.74 -144.04 26.16
N VAL A 99 -34.54 -144.40 24.89
CA VAL A 99 -33.91 -143.54 23.87
C VAL A 99 -34.79 -142.32 23.57
N LEU A 100 -36.11 -142.47 23.51
CA LEU A 100 -37.03 -141.35 23.33
C LEU A 100 -37.03 -140.42 24.54
N ALA A 101 -36.97 -140.95 25.78
CA ALA A 101 -36.88 -140.14 26.99
C ALA A 101 -35.55 -139.38 27.10
N THR A 102 -34.41 -140.01 26.77
CA THR A 102 -33.11 -139.30 26.74
C THR A 102 -33.05 -138.28 25.61
N SER A 103 -33.57 -138.59 24.42
CA SER A 103 -33.70 -137.65 23.30
C SER A 103 -34.58 -136.46 23.65
N LYS A 104 -35.74 -136.69 24.29
CA LYS A 104 -36.63 -135.63 24.78
C LYS A 104 -35.92 -134.74 25.80
N ASN A 105 -35.30 -135.32 26.82
CA ASN A 105 -34.57 -134.55 27.84
C ASN A 105 -33.43 -133.72 27.21
N GLN A 106 -32.71 -134.28 26.24
CA GLN A 106 -31.66 -133.58 25.51
C GLN A 106 -32.24 -132.41 24.67
N ALA A 107 -33.39 -132.60 24.03
CA ALA A 107 -34.08 -131.56 23.27
C ALA A 107 -34.62 -130.44 24.20
N GLU A 108 -35.20 -130.79 25.36
CA GLU A 108 -35.65 -129.82 26.37
C GLU A 108 -34.48 -129.02 26.95
N LEU A 109 -33.36 -129.65 27.27
CA LEU A 109 -32.13 -128.95 27.71
C LEU A 109 -31.58 -128.03 26.61
N THR A 110 -31.58 -128.48 25.35
CA THR A 110 -31.12 -127.67 24.22
C THR A 110 -32.04 -126.47 23.98
N ALA A 111 -33.36 -126.66 24.07
CA ALA A 111 -34.33 -125.58 23.98
C ALA A 111 -34.21 -124.59 25.15
N GLN A 112 -34.01 -125.08 26.38
CA GLN A 112 -33.82 -124.23 27.56
C GLN A 112 -32.52 -123.42 27.47
N ALA A 113 -31.43 -124.01 26.96
CA ALA A 113 -30.19 -123.31 26.67
C ALA A 113 -30.41 -122.21 25.61
N ALA A 114 -31.07 -122.54 24.50
CA ALA A 114 -31.38 -121.58 23.43
C ALA A 114 -32.32 -120.45 23.91
N PHE A 115 -33.30 -120.73 24.78
CA PHE A 115 -34.14 -119.69 25.38
C PHE A 115 -33.35 -118.77 26.31
N LYS A 116 -32.41 -119.31 27.09
CA LYS A 116 -31.53 -118.52 27.96
C LYS A 116 -30.61 -117.63 27.13
N GLU A 117 -29.98 -118.19 26.09
CA GLU A 117 -29.15 -117.44 25.13
C GLU A 117 -29.96 -116.35 24.41
N ASN A 118 -31.19 -116.64 23.97
CA ASN A 118 -32.04 -115.65 23.31
C ASN A 118 -32.45 -114.51 24.27
N TRP A 119 -32.67 -114.81 25.55
CA TRP A 119 -32.94 -113.81 26.58
C TRP A 119 -31.69 -112.94 26.87
N GLU A 120 -30.52 -113.57 27.03
CA GLU A 120 -29.23 -112.87 27.21
C GLU A 120 -28.89 -111.97 26.01
N LEU A 121 -29.07 -112.46 24.78
CA LEU A 121 -28.90 -111.66 23.55
C LEU A 121 -29.90 -110.51 23.45
N LYS A 122 -31.13 -110.68 23.96
CA LYS A 122 -32.13 -109.61 23.99
C LYS A 122 -31.80 -108.53 25.02
N ASP A 123 -31.30 -108.92 26.19
CA ASP A 123 -30.85 -107.99 27.22
C ASP A 123 -29.62 -107.20 26.75
N GLU A 124 -28.63 -107.88 26.16
CA GLU A 124 -27.47 -107.23 25.51
C GLU A 124 -27.90 -106.30 24.38
N LEU A 125 -28.88 -106.69 23.54
CA LEU A 125 -29.42 -105.81 22.50
C LEU A 125 -30.08 -104.55 23.10
N HIS A 126 -30.84 -104.68 24.19
CA HIS A 126 -31.43 -103.53 24.87
C HIS A 126 -30.35 -102.60 25.46
N GLU A 127 -29.33 -103.16 26.09
CA GLU A 127 -28.18 -102.43 26.66
C GLU A 127 -27.35 -101.72 25.57
N GLN A 128 -27.07 -102.39 24.43
CA GLN A 128 -26.39 -101.77 23.29
C GLN A 128 -27.24 -100.67 22.63
N ASN A 129 -28.55 -100.85 22.56
CA ASN A 129 -29.45 -99.82 22.02
C ASN A 129 -29.56 -98.62 22.98
N ALA A 130 -29.52 -98.83 24.30
CA ALA A 130 -29.43 -97.76 25.29
C ALA A 130 -28.10 -96.99 25.18
N LYS A 131 -26.96 -97.69 24.99
CA LYS A 131 -25.65 -97.07 24.69
C LYS A 131 -25.70 -96.25 23.41
N LEU A 132 -26.32 -96.78 22.35
CA LEU A 132 -26.43 -96.09 21.05
C LEU A 132 -27.29 -94.82 21.16
N HIS A 133 -28.44 -94.88 21.83
CA HIS A 133 -29.25 -93.70 22.12
C HIS A 133 -28.50 -92.66 22.95
N LYS A 134 -27.73 -93.09 23.96
CA LYS A 134 -26.88 -92.18 24.75
C LYS A 134 -25.84 -91.47 23.87
N TYR A 135 -25.10 -92.20 23.04
CA TYR A 135 -24.13 -91.60 22.11
C TYR A 135 -24.78 -90.66 21.09
N LEU A 136 -26.00 -90.95 20.65
CA LEU A 136 -26.74 -90.11 19.72
C LEU A 136 -27.16 -88.79 20.39
N ASN A 137 -27.66 -88.84 21.64
CA ASN A 137 -27.92 -87.66 22.47
C ASN A 137 -26.64 -86.83 22.71
N GLU A 138 -25.53 -87.46 23.09
CA GLU A 138 -24.24 -86.79 23.29
C GLU A 138 -23.74 -86.12 22.00
N CYS A 139 -23.99 -86.74 20.83
CA CYS A 139 -23.68 -86.18 19.53
C CYS A 139 -24.57 -84.98 19.18
N GLU A 140 -25.87 -85.05 19.42
CA GLU A 140 -26.81 -83.93 19.23
C GLU A 140 -26.46 -82.75 20.16
N GLU A 141 -26.20 -83.01 21.44
CA GLU A 141 -25.76 -81.98 22.39
C GLU A 141 -24.48 -81.29 21.91
N SER A 142 -23.47 -82.07 21.49
CA SER A 142 -22.22 -81.58 20.89
C SER A 142 -22.46 -80.74 19.63
N MET A 143 -23.33 -81.19 18.72
CA MET A 143 -23.72 -80.44 17.51
C MET A 143 -24.40 -79.11 17.84
N THR A 144 -25.33 -79.07 18.81
CA THR A 144 -25.96 -77.81 19.22
C THR A 144 -24.96 -76.88 19.92
N GLN A 145 -24.00 -77.42 20.66
CA GLN A 145 -22.94 -76.63 21.31
C GLN A 145 -21.96 -76.06 20.28
N ALA A 146 -21.55 -76.84 19.29
CA ALA A 146 -20.76 -76.37 18.15
C ALA A 146 -21.48 -75.26 17.37
N SER A 147 -22.78 -75.42 17.10
CA SER A 147 -23.60 -74.39 16.44
C SER A 147 -23.70 -73.09 17.27
N LYS A 148 -23.88 -73.20 18.60
CA LYS A 148 -23.86 -72.05 19.52
C LYS A 148 -22.50 -71.34 19.53
N ILE A 149 -21.39 -72.08 19.42
CA ILE A 149 -20.03 -71.52 19.34
C ILE A 149 -19.81 -70.82 18.00
N SER A 150 -20.17 -71.46 16.88
CA SER A 150 -20.07 -70.90 15.52
C SER A 150 -20.82 -69.58 15.39
N ARG A 151 -22.07 -69.52 15.89
CA ARG A 151 -22.87 -68.30 15.87
C ARG A 151 -22.25 -67.16 16.69
N LYS A 152 -21.76 -67.44 17.91
CA LYS A 152 -21.04 -66.43 18.72
C LYS A 152 -19.77 -65.94 18.03
N TYR A 153 -19.12 -66.82 17.27
CA TYR A 153 -17.92 -66.50 16.51
C TYR A 153 -18.22 -65.56 15.33
N GLU A 154 -19.28 -65.83 14.57
CA GLU A 154 -19.79 -64.93 13.51
C GLU A 154 -20.26 -63.58 14.07
N GLU A 155 -20.98 -63.58 15.19
CA GLU A 155 -21.41 -62.35 15.88
C GLU A 155 -20.18 -61.51 16.32
N LEU A 156 -19.13 -62.14 16.83
CA LEU A 156 -17.87 -61.47 17.22
C LEU A 156 -17.09 -60.93 16.00
N LEU A 157 -17.00 -61.68 14.91
CA LEU A 157 -16.40 -61.21 13.65
C LEU A 157 -17.17 -60.02 13.09
N THR A 158 -18.50 -60.06 13.12
CA THR A 158 -19.37 -58.97 12.63
C THR A 158 -19.21 -57.71 13.49
N GLN A 159 -19.10 -57.85 14.81
CA GLN A 159 -18.83 -56.73 15.71
C GLN A 159 -17.45 -56.10 15.45
N LEU A 160 -16.39 -56.91 15.31
CA LEU A 160 -15.05 -56.42 14.97
C LEU A 160 -15.02 -55.73 13.60
N SER A 161 -15.71 -56.29 12.61
CA SER A 161 -15.94 -55.67 11.29
C SER A 161 -16.59 -54.29 11.41
N GLY A 162 -17.64 -54.16 12.24
CA GLY A 162 -18.30 -52.89 12.52
C GLY A 162 -17.38 -51.87 13.21
N PHE A 163 -16.63 -52.26 14.23
CA PHE A 163 -15.68 -51.38 14.93
C PHE A 163 -14.51 -50.92 14.07
N LEU A 164 -14.13 -51.70 13.05
CA LEU A 164 -13.05 -51.42 12.11
C LEU A 164 -13.56 -50.85 10.77
N GLU A 165 -14.86 -50.56 10.67
CA GLU A 165 -15.56 -50.07 9.46
C GLU A 165 -15.17 -50.84 8.17
N THR A 166 -15.00 -52.17 8.30
CA THR A 166 -14.44 -53.04 7.26
C THR A 166 -15.40 -54.17 6.91
N ASP A 167 -15.82 -54.29 5.65
CA ASP A 167 -16.70 -55.38 5.23
C ASP A 167 -15.92 -56.69 5.06
N ILE A 168 -16.43 -57.74 5.71
CA ILE A 168 -15.86 -59.10 5.73
C ILE A 168 -16.70 -60.11 4.94
N ARG A 169 -17.88 -59.74 4.42
CA ARG A 169 -18.84 -60.67 3.79
C ARG A 169 -18.31 -61.42 2.57
N GLU A 170 -17.40 -60.82 1.82
CA GLU A 170 -16.79 -61.40 0.61
C GLU A 170 -15.35 -61.89 0.84
N LYS A 171 -14.87 -61.96 2.09
CA LYS A 171 -13.50 -62.35 2.40
C LYS A 171 -13.43 -63.85 2.72
N GLU A 172 -12.62 -64.60 1.97
CA GLU A 172 -12.35 -66.02 2.25
C GLU A 172 -11.83 -66.25 3.67
N ASN A 173 -11.06 -65.30 4.21
CA ASN A 173 -10.54 -65.37 5.58
C ASN A 173 -10.78 -64.04 6.34
N PRO A 174 -11.99 -63.83 6.93
CA PRO A 174 -12.36 -62.60 7.63
C PRO A 174 -11.38 -62.18 8.73
N GLN A 175 -10.83 -63.18 9.43
CA GLN A 175 -9.92 -63.02 10.57
C GLN A 175 -8.62 -62.32 10.16
N GLU A 176 -7.98 -62.82 9.11
CA GLU A 176 -6.74 -62.25 8.58
C GLU A 176 -6.96 -60.84 8.04
N HIS A 177 -8.11 -60.58 7.41
CA HIS A 177 -8.45 -59.25 6.92
C HIS A 177 -8.61 -58.23 8.06
N LEU A 178 -9.30 -58.60 9.15
CA LEU A 178 -9.42 -57.77 10.35
C LEU A 178 -8.07 -57.54 11.04
N ILE A 179 -7.22 -58.58 11.13
CA ILE A 179 -5.86 -58.48 11.69
C ILE A 179 -4.99 -57.53 10.85
N LEU A 180 -5.03 -57.67 9.52
CA LEU A 180 -4.33 -56.76 8.60
C LEU A 180 -4.79 -55.32 8.81
N LYS A 181 -6.10 -55.08 8.89
CA LYS A 181 -6.65 -53.73 9.10
C LYS A 181 -6.23 -53.13 10.45
N VAL A 182 -6.25 -53.92 11.53
CA VAL A 182 -5.70 -53.49 12.83
C VAL A 182 -4.21 -53.16 12.71
N SER A 183 -3.43 -53.95 11.96
CA SER A 183 -2.01 -53.68 11.75
C SER A 183 -1.74 -52.39 10.96
N GLU A 184 -2.60 -52.05 9.99
CA GLU A 184 -2.56 -50.78 9.26
C GLU A 184 -2.86 -49.61 10.20
N ILE A 185 -3.97 -49.65 10.93
CA ILE A 185 -4.38 -48.61 11.89
C ILE A 185 -3.30 -48.39 12.96
N CYS A 186 -2.63 -49.45 13.42
CA CYS A 186 -1.50 -49.35 14.35
C CYS A 186 -0.27 -48.66 13.73
N LYS A 187 0.05 -48.94 12.46
CA LYS A 187 1.15 -48.25 11.74
C LYS A 187 0.81 -46.79 11.49
N GLU A 188 -0.41 -46.49 11.05
CA GLU A 188 -0.91 -45.13 10.87
C GLU A 188 -0.85 -44.34 12.18
N ASN A 189 -1.31 -44.92 13.30
CA ASN A 189 -1.17 -44.31 14.63
C ASN A 189 0.29 -44.02 15.02
N LEU A 190 1.23 -44.91 14.67
CA LEU A 190 2.64 -44.69 14.93
C LEU A 190 3.15 -43.49 14.12
N THR A 191 2.90 -43.47 12.81
CA THR A 191 3.33 -42.36 11.94
C THR A 191 2.69 -41.02 12.30
N LEU A 192 1.42 -41.02 12.76
CA LEU A 192 0.75 -39.81 13.26
C LEU A 192 1.37 -39.34 14.58
N LYS A 193 1.76 -40.24 15.48
CA LYS A 193 2.51 -39.87 16.71
C LYS A 193 3.87 -39.27 16.39
N ASP A 194 4.60 -39.85 15.44
CA ASP A 194 5.91 -39.32 15.01
C ASP A 194 5.76 -37.93 14.36
N GLN A 195 4.73 -37.71 13.53
CA GLN A 195 4.39 -36.40 12.98
C GLN A 195 4.02 -35.38 14.07
N VAL A 196 3.22 -35.77 15.07
CA VAL A 196 2.87 -34.90 16.21
C VAL A 196 4.11 -34.54 17.02
N ALA A 197 5.03 -35.47 17.25
CA ALA A 197 6.29 -35.21 17.94
C ALA A 197 7.18 -34.22 17.17
N ALA A 198 7.33 -34.40 15.85
CA ALA A 198 8.09 -33.49 14.99
C ALA A 198 7.48 -32.08 14.93
N LEU A 199 6.14 -31.97 14.86
CA LEU A 199 5.44 -30.69 14.92
C LEU A 199 5.63 -30.02 16.29
N GLN A 200 5.57 -30.77 17.39
CA GLN A 200 5.80 -30.24 18.73
C GLN A 200 7.23 -29.71 18.90
N GLU A 201 8.23 -30.41 18.37
CA GLU A 201 9.63 -29.93 18.37
C GLU A 201 9.78 -28.66 17.54
N THR A 202 9.15 -28.60 16.36
CA THR A 202 9.15 -27.40 15.50
C THR A 202 8.50 -26.19 16.19
N ILE A 203 7.38 -26.40 16.91
CA ILE A 203 6.72 -25.37 17.72
C ILE A 203 7.65 -24.89 18.85
N ASN A 204 8.32 -25.81 19.55
CA ASN A 204 9.24 -25.47 20.63
C ASN A 204 10.43 -24.62 20.13
N VAL A 205 11.01 -24.99 18.97
CA VAL A 205 12.08 -24.21 18.32
C VAL A 205 11.59 -22.80 17.98
N HIS A 206 10.43 -22.67 17.32
CA HIS A 206 9.87 -21.36 16.98
C HIS A 206 9.51 -20.52 18.22
N GLU A 207 9.06 -21.13 19.33
CA GLU A 207 8.83 -20.41 20.58
C GLU A 207 10.13 -19.86 21.19
N MET A 208 11.22 -20.65 21.13
CA MET A 208 12.55 -20.24 21.58
C MET A 208 13.13 -19.11 20.69
N GLU A 209 12.98 -19.22 19.37
CA GLU A 209 13.35 -18.16 18.42
C GLU A 209 12.53 -16.88 18.65
N SER A 210 11.23 -16.99 18.94
CA SER A 210 10.36 -15.86 19.27
C SER A 210 10.79 -15.18 20.58
N LYS A 211 11.21 -15.95 21.59
CA LYS A 211 11.77 -15.40 22.85
C LYS A 211 13.09 -14.67 22.59
N ALA A 212 14.04 -15.28 21.89
CA ALA A 212 15.33 -14.67 21.55
C ALA A 212 15.18 -13.39 20.69
N SER A 213 14.22 -13.40 19.76
CA SER A 213 13.86 -12.23 18.94
C SER A 213 13.30 -11.10 19.80
N ARG A 214 12.39 -11.41 20.74
CA ARG A 214 11.78 -10.45 21.65
C ARG A 214 12.80 -9.82 22.60
N GLU A 215 13.73 -10.61 23.15
CA GLU A 215 14.85 -10.10 23.95
C GLU A 215 15.76 -9.17 23.13
N THR A 216 16.03 -9.53 21.87
CA THR A 216 16.83 -8.70 20.96
C THR A 216 16.14 -7.39 20.63
N ILE A 217 14.82 -7.40 20.40
CA ILE A 217 14.00 -6.19 20.24
C ILE A 217 14.05 -5.34 21.52
N MET A 218 13.88 -5.92 22.71
CA MET A 218 13.97 -5.17 23.98
C MET A 218 15.35 -4.55 24.20
N ARG A 219 16.43 -5.24 23.81
CA ARG A 219 17.80 -4.73 23.85
C ARG A 219 17.97 -3.53 22.92
N LEU A 220 17.56 -3.66 21.66
CA LEU A 220 17.59 -2.57 20.67
C LEU A 220 16.72 -1.37 21.09
N VAL A 221 15.51 -1.59 21.61
CA VAL A 221 14.66 -0.51 22.15
C VAL A 221 15.34 0.21 23.31
N SER A 222 16.04 -0.53 24.18
CA SER A 222 16.80 0.05 25.29
C SER A 222 18.01 0.88 24.81
N GLU A 223 18.69 0.43 23.75
CA GLU A 223 19.79 1.15 23.10
C GLU A 223 19.28 2.41 22.38
N VAL A 224 18.23 2.31 21.57
CA VAL A 224 17.55 3.45 20.92
C VAL A 224 17.09 4.46 21.96
N THR A 225 16.53 4.03 23.09
CA THR A 225 16.11 4.94 24.17
C THR A 225 17.32 5.66 24.82
N LYS A 226 18.47 4.98 24.95
CA LYS A 226 19.71 5.60 25.45
C LYS A 226 20.26 6.62 24.44
N GLU A 227 20.32 6.28 23.15
CA GLU A 227 20.78 7.19 22.10
C GLU A 227 19.83 8.38 21.93
N GLN A 228 18.51 8.18 22.03
CA GLN A 228 17.53 9.27 22.01
C GLN A 228 17.73 10.24 23.19
N LYS A 229 18.05 9.73 24.40
CA LYS A 229 18.41 10.57 25.55
C LYS A 229 19.73 11.32 25.34
N LYS A 230 20.75 10.68 24.76
CA LYS A 230 22.01 11.36 24.41
C LYS A 230 21.78 12.45 23.36
N ALA A 231 21.03 12.15 22.30
CA ALA A 231 20.68 13.11 21.25
C ALA A 231 19.91 14.30 21.81
N ALA A 232 18.93 14.07 22.70
CA ALA A 232 18.24 15.15 23.42
C ALA A 232 19.20 15.99 24.28
N GLY A 233 20.18 15.37 24.94
CA GLY A 233 21.27 16.06 25.63
C GLY A 233 22.12 16.91 24.67
N TYR A 234 22.55 16.36 23.53
CA TYR A 234 23.30 17.10 22.52
C TYR A 234 22.50 18.29 21.94
N TYR A 235 21.19 18.16 21.76
CA TYR A 235 20.34 19.30 21.38
C TYR A 235 20.30 20.39 22.46
N GLN A 236 20.22 20.03 23.75
CA GLN A 236 20.27 20.98 24.86
C GLN A 236 21.63 21.67 24.96
N ASP A 237 22.73 20.92 24.82
CA ASP A 237 24.09 21.45 24.80
C ASP A 237 24.31 22.36 23.59
N MET A 238 23.77 22.01 22.41
CA MET A 238 23.84 22.83 21.20
C MET A 238 23.02 24.12 21.35
N GLU A 239 21.81 24.06 21.93
CA GLU A 239 21.00 25.24 22.23
C GLU A 239 21.70 26.18 23.22
N LYS A 240 22.35 25.60 24.25
CA LYS A 240 23.17 26.36 25.20
C LYS A 240 24.37 27.02 24.52
N LEU A 241 25.13 26.26 23.73
CA LEU A 241 26.25 26.78 22.94
C LEU A 241 25.81 27.88 21.95
N SER A 242 24.62 27.77 21.37
CA SER A 242 24.05 28.83 20.53
C SER A 242 23.79 30.11 21.33
N LYS A 243 23.19 30.01 22.52
CA LYS A 243 22.95 31.16 23.41
C LYS A 243 24.25 31.79 23.90
N ASP A 244 25.24 30.96 24.25
CA ASP A 244 26.57 31.42 24.66
C ASP A 244 27.30 32.11 23.49
N LEU A 245 27.15 31.61 22.25
CA LEU A 245 27.67 32.22 21.03
C LEU A 245 26.98 33.56 20.72
N ASP A 246 25.65 33.65 20.80
CA ASP A 246 24.91 34.90 20.61
C ASP A 246 25.34 35.96 21.64
N GLY A 247 25.49 35.55 22.91
CA GLY A 247 26.04 36.41 23.97
C GLY A 247 27.46 36.89 23.67
N ALA A 248 28.34 36.00 23.17
CA ALA A 248 29.70 36.35 22.77
C ALA A 248 29.73 37.28 21.54
N ILE A 249 28.81 37.12 20.59
CA ILE A 249 28.65 38.02 19.42
C ILE A 249 28.23 39.42 19.88
N ILE A 250 27.26 39.54 20.79
CA ILE A 250 26.84 40.82 21.37
C ILE A 250 28.00 41.48 22.13
N GLY A 251 28.72 40.70 22.95
CA GLY A 251 29.94 41.18 23.64
C GLY A 251 30.99 41.71 22.67
N ARG A 252 31.33 40.95 21.61
CA ARG A 252 32.24 41.41 20.55
C ARG A 252 31.77 42.71 19.89
N GLN A 253 30.48 42.82 19.55
CA GLN A 253 29.92 44.03 18.94
C GLN A 253 30.03 45.27 19.85
N SER A 254 29.83 45.11 21.16
CA SER A 254 30.04 46.21 22.13
C SER A 254 31.52 46.63 22.19
N LEU A 255 32.45 45.68 22.24
CA LEU A 255 33.89 45.97 22.21
C LEU A 255 34.33 46.62 20.89
N GLU A 256 33.77 46.22 19.75
CA GLU A 256 34.01 46.87 18.45
C GLU A 256 33.44 48.29 18.37
N MET A 257 32.38 48.60 19.13
CA MET A 257 31.88 49.96 19.27
C MET A 257 32.79 50.79 20.19
N GLU A 258 33.28 50.21 21.28
CA GLU A 258 34.23 50.86 22.18
C GLU A 258 35.58 51.12 21.49
N ILE A 259 36.11 50.17 20.72
CA ILE A 259 37.34 50.34 19.91
C ILE A 259 37.17 51.50 18.93
N ARG A 260 36.03 51.61 18.23
CA ARG A 260 35.75 52.75 17.35
C ARG A 260 35.71 54.07 18.12
N ASN A 261 35.01 54.13 19.25
CA ASN A 261 34.99 55.31 20.12
C ASN A 261 36.40 55.70 20.63
N LEU A 262 37.26 54.72 20.92
CA LEU A 262 38.65 54.95 21.32
C LEU A 262 39.53 55.40 20.14
N GLN A 263 39.31 54.89 18.93
CA GLN A 263 39.96 55.35 17.70
C GLN A 263 39.55 56.79 17.36
N ASP A 264 38.28 57.14 17.48
CA ASP A 264 37.78 58.51 17.28
C ASP A 264 38.40 59.47 18.32
N LYS A 265 38.43 59.08 19.60
CA LYS A 265 39.15 59.82 20.65
C LYS A 265 40.65 59.95 20.36
N LEU A 266 41.30 58.89 19.87
CA LEU A 266 42.72 58.92 19.53
C LEU A 266 43.00 59.87 18.35
N THR A 267 42.18 59.85 17.30
CA THR A 267 42.36 60.77 16.16
C THR A 267 42.04 62.21 16.54
N ALA A 268 41.07 62.45 17.42
CA ALA A 268 40.80 63.78 17.99
C ALA A 268 41.98 64.28 18.83
N ASN A 269 42.51 63.45 19.73
CA ASN A 269 43.70 63.76 20.53
C ASN A 269 44.95 63.98 19.65
N GLN A 270 45.13 63.21 18.58
CA GLN A 270 46.23 63.38 17.64
C GLN A 270 46.13 64.73 16.91
N LYS A 271 44.95 65.12 16.44
CA LYS A 271 44.71 66.45 15.85
C LYS A 271 44.98 67.57 16.86
N ALA A 272 44.54 67.43 18.11
CA ALA A 272 44.80 68.41 19.16
C ALA A 272 46.31 68.51 19.50
N LEU A 273 47.01 67.36 19.56
CA LEU A 273 48.46 67.30 19.76
C LEU A 273 49.21 67.96 18.61
N ASP A 274 48.84 67.72 17.36
CA ASP A 274 49.50 68.31 16.20
C ASP A 274 49.21 69.81 16.06
N ALA A 275 48.02 70.28 16.44
CA ALA A 275 47.73 71.69 16.61
C ALA A 275 48.62 72.31 17.69
N SER A 276 48.74 71.69 18.88
CA SER A 276 49.59 72.17 19.96
C SER A 276 51.08 72.14 19.60
N LYS A 277 51.56 71.17 18.81
CA LYS A 277 52.92 71.18 18.24
C LYS A 277 53.14 72.36 17.29
N TRP A 278 52.14 72.71 16.47
CA TRP A 278 52.21 73.84 15.55
C TRP A 278 52.22 75.18 16.30
N GLU A 279 51.37 75.32 17.34
CA GLU A 279 51.41 76.44 18.28
C GLU A 279 52.77 76.55 18.98
N LEU A 280 53.30 75.44 19.52
CA LEU A 280 54.62 75.38 20.16
C LEU A 280 55.76 75.74 19.19
N HIS A 281 55.67 75.29 17.94
CA HIS A 281 56.63 75.65 16.90
C HIS A 281 56.60 77.16 16.61
N ASN A 282 55.40 77.75 16.48
CA ASN A 282 55.23 79.19 16.28
C ASN A 282 55.67 80.01 17.49
N LEU A 283 55.41 79.52 18.71
CA LEU A 283 55.87 80.12 19.96
C LEU A 283 57.40 80.04 20.08
N LYS A 284 58.01 78.93 19.65
CA LYS A 284 59.47 78.78 19.58
C LYS A 284 60.09 79.70 18.53
N LYS A 285 59.44 79.85 17.36
CA LYS A 285 59.86 80.78 16.31
C LYS A 285 59.84 82.22 16.83
N SER A 286 58.70 82.69 17.34
CA SER A 286 58.57 84.03 17.92
C SER A 286 59.49 84.25 19.13
N SER A 287 59.73 83.22 19.96
CA SER A 287 60.73 83.27 21.03
C SER A 287 62.16 83.42 20.50
N SER A 288 62.52 82.77 19.38
CA SER A 288 63.83 82.93 18.74
C SER A 288 63.99 84.28 18.04
N GLU A 289 62.91 84.83 17.48
CA GLU A 289 62.87 86.18 16.91
C GLU A 289 63.00 87.24 18.01
N LEU A 290 62.34 87.03 19.17
CA LEU A 290 62.49 87.85 20.37
C LEU A 290 63.90 87.74 20.99
N ASP A 291 64.49 86.56 21.09
CA ASP A 291 65.86 86.37 21.59
C ASP A 291 66.90 86.99 20.64
N GLY A 292 66.70 86.89 19.32
CA GLY A 292 67.50 87.60 18.32
C GLY A 292 67.38 89.13 18.48
N SER A 293 66.16 89.63 18.64
CA SER A 293 65.88 91.06 18.86
C SER A 293 66.47 91.55 20.19
N LEU A 294 66.37 90.74 21.26
CA LEU A 294 66.95 91.00 22.58
C LEU A 294 68.48 91.02 22.51
N LYS A 295 69.09 90.13 21.74
CA LYS A 295 70.55 90.11 21.51
C LYS A 295 71.00 91.33 20.72
N SER A 296 70.28 91.73 19.66
CA SER A 296 70.53 92.98 18.93
C SER A 296 70.43 94.17 19.87
N SER A 297 69.30 94.32 20.57
CA SER A 297 69.06 95.38 21.56
C SER A 297 70.10 95.38 22.70
N ARG A 298 70.64 94.22 23.11
CA ARG A 298 71.71 94.11 24.11
C ARG A 298 73.10 94.41 23.55
N GLU A 299 73.34 94.24 22.26
CA GLU A 299 74.54 94.70 21.55
C GLU A 299 74.47 96.21 21.31
N GLU A 300 73.33 96.72 20.87
CA GLU A 300 73.00 98.15 20.79
C GLU A 300 73.14 98.83 22.16
N ALA A 301 72.61 98.23 23.23
CA ALA A 301 72.77 98.75 24.59
C ALA A 301 74.21 98.66 25.08
N ARG A 302 75.00 97.66 24.68
CA ARG A 302 76.44 97.59 25.02
C ARG A 302 77.27 98.59 24.23
N THR A 303 77.02 98.76 22.94
CA THR A 303 77.69 99.77 22.11
C THR A 303 77.30 101.18 22.56
N ALA A 304 76.02 101.41 22.89
CA ALA A 304 75.55 102.63 23.54
C ALA A 304 76.22 102.85 24.90
N GLN A 305 76.31 101.83 25.76
CA GLN A 305 77.00 101.92 27.06
C GLN A 305 78.50 102.19 26.91
N SER A 306 79.18 101.55 25.96
CA SER A 306 80.58 101.83 25.62
C SER A 306 80.75 103.25 25.08
N SER A 307 79.81 103.74 24.25
CA SER A 307 79.78 105.12 23.80
C SER A 307 79.50 106.10 24.95
N LEU A 308 78.68 105.72 25.93
CA LEU A 308 78.40 106.51 27.13
C LEU A 308 79.62 106.55 28.07
N VAL A 309 80.40 105.47 28.17
CA VAL A 309 81.68 105.46 28.89
C VAL A 309 82.69 106.36 28.17
N ALA A 310 82.87 106.21 26.87
CA ALA A 310 83.74 107.07 26.07
C ALA A 310 83.29 108.55 26.10
N PHE A 311 81.99 108.82 26.13
CA PHE A 311 81.42 110.15 26.30
C PHE A 311 81.62 110.70 27.71
N LYS A 312 81.52 109.87 28.76
CA LYS A 312 81.87 110.25 30.13
C LYS A 312 83.37 110.54 30.26
N GLU A 313 84.24 109.83 29.53
CA GLU A 313 85.68 110.13 29.43
C GLU A 313 85.95 111.44 28.65
N GLN A 314 85.20 111.72 27.58
CA GLN A 314 85.23 113.01 26.86
C GLN A 314 84.74 114.17 27.75
N ILE A 315 83.65 113.98 28.51
CA ILE A 315 83.19 114.96 29.49
C ILE A 315 84.24 115.16 30.60
N VAL A 316 84.86 114.09 31.11
CA VAL A 316 85.93 114.23 32.11
C VAL A 316 87.12 115.02 31.56
N THR A 317 87.52 114.79 30.30
CA THR A 317 88.60 115.57 29.67
C THR A 317 88.21 117.03 29.40
N LEU A 318 86.97 117.32 29.03
CA LEU A 318 86.46 118.70 28.88
C LEU A 318 86.27 119.44 30.22
N LEU A 319 85.81 118.75 31.27
CA LEU A 319 85.59 119.33 32.61
C LEU A 319 86.87 119.45 33.44
N SER A 320 87.92 118.69 33.10
CA SER A 320 89.25 118.76 33.75
C SER A 320 90.08 119.93 33.21
N GLY A 321 89.55 121.15 33.40
CA GLY A 321 90.20 122.41 33.03
C GLY A 321 90.59 123.24 34.25
N GLY A 322 91.84 123.72 34.28
CA GLY A 322 92.29 124.84 35.10
C GLY A 322 92.62 124.58 36.58
N SER A 323 91.89 123.71 37.31
CA SER A 323 92.11 123.58 38.77
C SER A 323 91.74 122.26 39.46
N ALA A 324 91.07 121.30 38.81
CA ALA A 324 90.66 120.04 39.45
C ALA A 324 90.58 118.85 38.48
N MET A 325 90.86 117.65 38.99
CA MET A 325 90.77 116.38 38.25
C MET A 325 89.46 115.66 38.59
N VAL A 326 88.61 115.42 37.59
CA VAL A 326 87.31 114.76 37.78
C VAL A 326 87.44 113.25 37.52
N LYS A 327 86.76 112.41 38.32
CA LYS A 327 86.74 110.95 38.10
C LYS A 327 85.67 110.55 37.06
N PRO A 328 85.89 109.50 36.25
CA PRO A 328 84.89 108.98 35.30
C PRO A 328 83.80 108.17 36.03
N SER A 329 83.04 108.83 36.90
CA SER A 329 81.80 108.31 37.47
C SER A 329 80.68 109.34 37.29
N GLU A 330 79.47 108.86 37.08
CA GLU A 330 78.30 109.73 36.87
C GLU A 330 78.09 110.67 38.06
N LYS A 331 78.33 110.19 39.28
CA LYS A 331 78.28 111.00 40.50
C LYS A 331 79.34 112.09 40.53
N ALA A 332 80.59 111.81 40.15
CA ALA A 332 81.65 112.83 40.13
C ALA A 332 81.49 113.85 38.99
N ILE A 333 80.94 113.41 37.85
CA ILE A 333 80.52 114.29 36.76
C ILE A 333 79.35 115.17 37.22
N LEU A 334 78.34 114.60 37.89
CA LEU A 334 77.21 115.34 38.45
C LEU A 334 77.63 116.31 39.55
N GLU A 335 78.55 115.95 40.44
CA GLU A 335 79.07 116.87 41.47
C GLU A 335 79.80 118.07 40.83
N ARG A 336 80.57 117.84 39.75
CA ARG A 336 81.21 118.93 38.99
C ARG A 336 80.22 119.75 38.16
N ILE A 337 79.22 119.10 37.55
CA ILE A 337 78.11 119.78 36.86
C ILE A 337 77.26 120.54 37.88
N GLN A 338 77.07 120.07 39.11
CA GLN A 338 76.39 120.80 40.18
C GLN A 338 77.19 122.02 40.64
N GLU A 339 78.52 121.95 40.72
CA GLU A 339 79.34 123.13 41.00
C GLU A 339 79.31 124.18 39.86
N ILE A 340 79.11 123.73 38.60
CA ILE A 340 78.84 124.59 37.45
C ILE A 340 77.39 125.09 37.47
N ASN A 341 76.43 124.25 37.86
CA ASN A 341 75.01 124.59 37.93
C ASN A 341 74.70 125.50 39.11
N CYS A 342 75.42 125.48 40.24
CA CYS A 342 75.27 126.55 41.25
C CYS A 342 75.68 127.93 40.69
N LYS A 343 76.53 127.96 39.66
CA LYS A 343 76.87 129.19 38.90
C LYS A 343 75.84 129.43 37.79
N GLU A 344 75.24 128.40 37.21
CA GLU A 344 74.16 128.50 36.21
C GLU A 344 72.81 128.91 36.84
N GLU A 345 72.41 128.36 37.99
CA GLU A 345 71.23 128.70 38.80
C GLU A 345 71.22 130.20 39.15
N SER A 346 72.40 130.80 39.38
CA SER A 346 72.53 132.24 39.58
C SER A 346 72.17 133.07 38.34
N LYS A 347 72.25 132.47 37.14
CA LYS A 347 71.70 132.99 35.88
C LYS A 347 70.27 132.49 35.63
N GLU A 348 69.90 131.30 36.08
CA GLU A 348 68.57 130.71 35.92
C GLU A 348 67.52 131.53 36.68
N ILE A 349 67.85 132.03 37.87
CA ILE A 349 67.03 133.03 38.59
C ILE A 349 66.80 134.30 37.75
N MET A 350 67.78 134.69 36.92
CA MET A 350 67.67 135.81 35.97
C MET A 350 66.82 135.44 34.74
N VAL A 351 66.85 134.17 34.31
CA VAL A 351 66.00 133.63 33.23
C VAL A 351 64.55 133.50 33.71
N SER A 352 64.27 133.03 34.92
CA SER A 352 62.91 132.92 35.47
C SER A 352 62.19 134.26 35.64
N GLN A 353 62.94 135.36 35.77
CA GLN A 353 62.38 136.73 35.68
C GLN A 353 61.98 137.12 34.25
N LEU A 354 62.62 136.57 33.21
CA LEU A 354 62.21 136.71 31.82
C LEU A 354 61.07 135.73 31.46
N GLU A 355 61.09 134.50 31.99
CA GLU A 355 60.02 133.52 31.80
C GLU A 355 58.69 133.98 32.41
N THR A 356 58.70 134.68 33.55
CA THR A 356 57.49 135.30 34.11
C THR A 356 57.00 136.51 33.30
N GLN A 357 57.85 137.15 32.48
CA GLN A 357 57.40 138.13 31.48
C GLN A 357 56.84 137.43 30.23
N ILE A 358 57.48 136.35 29.77
CA ILE A 358 57.02 135.53 28.64
C ILE A 358 55.68 134.86 28.97
N ALA A 359 55.48 134.36 30.19
CA ALA A 359 54.21 133.76 30.61
C ALA A 359 53.05 134.75 30.53
N LYS A 360 53.24 136.01 30.96
CA LYS A 360 52.23 137.08 30.81
C LYS A 360 51.95 137.44 29.35
N LEU A 361 52.98 137.43 28.49
CA LEU A 361 52.81 137.63 27.05
C LEU A 361 52.14 136.43 26.37
N THR A 362 52.40 135.22 26.85
CA THR A 362 51.81 133.97 26.33
C THR A 362 50.34 133.86 26.75
N GLU A 363 50.00 134.20 27.99
CA GLU A 363 48.61 134.29 28.45
C GLU A 363 47.84 135.38 27.67
N ALA A 364 48.48 136.52 27.37
CA ALA A 364 47.89 137.53 26.49
C ALA A 364 47.68 136.99 25.06
N LEU A 365 48.66 136.26 24.50
CA LEU A 365 48.59 135.64 23.18
C LEU A 365 47.57 134.49 23.11
N GLU A 366 47.41 133.68 24.14
CA GLU A 366 46.41 132.63 24.25
C GLU A 366 45.01 133.21 24.38
N ASN A 367 44.82 134.25 25.21
CA ASN A 367 43.55 134.98 25.27
C ASN A 367 43.22 135.61 23.90
N GLN A 368 44.20 136.19 23.20
CA GLN A 368 44.02 136.73 21.87
C GLN A 368 43.77 135.64 20.81
N THR A 369 44.39 134.47 20.93
CA THR A 369 44.17 133.31 20.05
C THR A 369 42.81 132.67 20.29
N ARG A 370 42.33 132.59 21.53
CA ARG A 370 40.97 132.16 21.88
C ARG A 370 39.94 133.12 21.31
N LEU A 371 40.14 134.43 21.45
CA LEU A 371 39.30 135.46 20.81
C LEU A 371 39.34 135.35 19.27
N TYR A 372 40.50 135.04 18.68
CA TYR A 372 40.63 134.80 17.24
C TYR A 372 39.89 133.55 16.79
N GLN A 373 39.96 132.45 17.57
CA GLN A 373 39.21 131.22 17.31
C GLN A 373 37.70 131.42 17.49
N GLU A 374 37.25 132.17 18.50
CA GLU A 374 35.84 132.55 18.69
C GLU A 374 35.32 133.48 17.58
N ALA A 375 36.16 134.39 17.08
CA ALA A 375 35.87 135.23 15.94
C ALA A 375 35.80 134.40 14.65
N LEU A 376 36.66 133.39 14.50
CA LEU A 376 36.70 132.49 13.34
C LEU A 376 35.56 131.45 13.36
N GLU A 377 35.13 131.01 14.54
CA GLU A 377 33.87 130.27 14.76
C GLU A 377 32.64 131.11 14.42
N ARG A 378 32.61 132.39 14.85
CA ARG A 378 31.58 133.35 14.42
C ARG A 378 31.62 133.58 12.92
N SER A 379 32.81 133.69 12.33
CA SER A 379 33.01 133.83 10.88
C SER A 379 32.45 132.62 10.15
N ARG A 380 32.81 131.38 10.53
CA ARG A 380 32.26 130.14 9.95
C ARG A 380 30.74 130.02 10.12
N LYS A 381 30.18 130.49 11.24
CA LYS A 381 28.73 130.53 11.47
C LYS A 381 28.04 131.62 10.63
N ALA A 382 28.71 132.74 10.35
CA ALA A 382 28.24 133.76 9.43
C ALA A 382 28.40 133.34 7.96
N GLU A 383 29.47 132.61 7.64
CA GLU A 383 29.78 132.03 6.34
C GLU A 383 28.78 130.95 5.97
N LYS A 384 28.47 129.99 6.87
CA LYS A 384 27.35 129.05 6.66
C LYS A 384 25.98 129.73 6.52
N ARG A 385 25.77 130.87 7.19
CA ARG A 385 24.58 131.70 6.98
C ARG A 385 24.61 132.40 5.63
N SER A 386 25.79 132.82 5.17
CA SER A 386 26.00 133.40 3.85
C SER A 386 25.83 132.37 2.74
N GLU A 387 26.35 131.14 2.89
CA GLU A 387 26.11 130.01 2.00
C GLU A 387 24.61 129.70 1.93
N THR A 388 23.93 129.55 3.07
CA THR A 388 22.47 129.30 3.06
C THR A 388 21.67 130.48 2.50
N PHE A 389 22.08 131.74 2.71
CA PHE A 389 21.48 132.89 2.03
C PHE A 389 21.84 132.96 0.54
N GLN A 390 23.00 132.48 0.13
CA GLN A 390 23.45 132.43 -1.27
C GLN A 390 22.77 131.30 -2.03
N ASP A 391 22.55 130.15 -1.40
CA ASP A 391 21.71 129.06 -1.91
C ASP A 391 20.24 129.50 -2.01
N GLN A 392 19.73 130.24 -1.01
CA GLN A 392 18.39 130.84 -1.07
C GLN A 392 18.29 131.93 -2.15
N LEU A 393 19.29 132.79 -2.31
CA LEU A 393 19.34 133.78 -3.39
C LEU A 393 19.38 133.09 -4.75
N LYS A 394 20.24 132.08 -4.91
CA LYS A 394 20.35 131.33 -6.15
C LYS A 394 19.07 130.56 -6.48
N HIS A 395 18.40 129.97 -5.47
CA HIS A 395 17.07 129.38 -5.63
C HIS A 395 16.04 130.42 -6.06
N LEU A 396 16.04 131.62 -5.45
CA LEU A 396 15.14 132.72 -5.84
C LEU A 396 15.47 133.29 -7.22
N GLU A 397 16.74 133.32 -7.64
CA GLU A 397 17.19 133.70 -8.98
C GLU A 397 16.79 132.64 -10.02
N GLU A 398 16.92 131.35 -9.70
CA GLU A 398 16.45 130.23 -10.53
C GLU A 398 14.91 130.20 -10.62
N GLU A 399 14.19 130.52 -9.54
CA GLU A 399 12.73 130.73 -9.53
C GLU A 399 12.32 131.96 -10.34
N LEU A 400 13.05 133.08 -10.25
CA LEU A 400 12.77 134.29 -11.04
C LEU A 400 13.00 134.04 -12.53
N LEU A 401 14.11 133.39 -12.90
CA LEU A 401 14.38 132.93 -14.26
C LEU A 401 13.30 131.96 -14.78
N SER A 402 12.85 131.04 -13.93
CA SER A 402 11.73 130.15 -14.24
C SER A 402 10.43 130.92 -14.46
N VAL A 403 10.13 131.92 -13.63
CA VAL A 403 8.96 132.81 -13.78
C VAL A 403 9.05 133.63 -15.06
N ASP A 404 10.20 134.20 -15.41
CA ASP A 404 10.38 134.97 -16.65
C ASP A 404 10.23 134.08 -17.89
N LEU A 405 10.84 132.89 -17.89
CA LEU A 405 10.68 131.89 -18.96
C LEU A 405 9.21 131.44 -19.10
N MET A 406 8.51 131.23 -17.98
CA MET A 406 7.08 130.90 -17.97
C MET A 406 6.21 132.08 -18.45
N GLN A 407 6.59 133.32 -18.13
CA GLN A 407 5.88 134.52 -18.56
C GLN A 407 6.04 134.75 -20.07
N ASP A 408 7.22 134.53 -20.63
CA ASP A 408 7.46 134.59 -22.08
C ASP A 408 6.82 133.41 -22.82
N GLY A 409 6.83 132.20 -22.23
CA GLY A 409 6.04 131.07 -22.70
C GLY A 409 4.54 131.40 -22.78
N LEU A 410 3.99 132.05 -21.75
CA LEU A 410 2.59 132.49 -21.71
C LEU A 410 2.29 133.61 -22.72
N LYS A 411 3.20 134.57 -22.94
CA LYS A 411 3.08 135.59 -24.00
C LYS A 411 3.03 134.94 -25.38
N LEU A 412 3.90 133.96 -25.64
CA LEU A 412 3.96 133.23 -26.91
C LEU A 412 2.67 132.42 -27.13
N GLU A 413 2.18 131.72 -26.10
CA GLU A 413 0.94 130.95 -26.21
C GLU A 413 -0.30 131.85 -26.40
N LYS A 414 -0.35 133.01 -25.74
CA LYS A 414 -1.38 134.04 -25.98
C LYS A 414 -1.38 134.51 -27.45
N GLN A 415 -0.20 134.72 -28.06
CA GLN A 415 -0.12 135.07 -29.48
C GLN A 415 -0.60 133.93 -30.41
N LYS A 416 -0.30 132.67 -30.09
CA LYS A 416 -0.83 131.52 -30.85
C LYS A 416 -2.36 131.44 -30.74
N TYR A 417 -2.90 131.59 -29.53
CA TYR A 417 -4.33 131.55 -29.26
C TYR A 417 -5.11 132.65 -30.01
N LEU A 418 -4.58 133.88 -30.02
CA LEU A 418 -5.13 134.99 -30.82
C LEU A 418 -5.20 134.64 -32.31
N LYS A 419 -4.09 134.18 -32.90
CA LYS A 419 -4.05 133.75 -34.31
C LYS A 419 -4.98 132.58 -34.62
N PHE A 420 -5.15 131.65 -33.67
CA PHE A 420 -6.09 130.54 -33.82
C PHE A 420 -7.53 131.04 -33.88
N LEU A 421 -7.93 131.98 -33.02
CA LEU A 421 -9.27 132.56 -33.04
C LEU A 421 -9.53 133.38 -34.32
N GLU A 422 -8.54 134.13 -34.82
CA GLU A 422 -8.63 134.80 -36.13
C GLU A 422 -8.90 133.80 -37.26
N GLN A 423 -8.11 132.71 -37.35
CA GLN A 423 -8.31 131.65 -38.34
C GLN A 423 -9.65 130.93 -38.19
N LEU A 424 -10.16 130.79 -36.96
CA LEU A 424 -11.44 130.13 -36.70
C LEU A 424 -12.62 131.03 -37.12
N ASN A 425 -12.54 132.35 -36.91
CA ASN A 425 -13.50 133.30 -37.46
C ASN A 425 -13.53 133.27 -38.99
N GLU A 426 -12.37 133.27 -39.65
CA GLU A 426 -12.26 133.19 -41.11
C GLU A 426 -12.90 131.91 -41.66
N LYS A 427 -12.62 130.76 -41.02
CA LYS A 427 -13.23 129.47 -41.36
C LYS A 427 -14.74 129.44 -41.14
N MET A 428 -15.23 130.09 -40.07
CA MET A 428 -16.66 130.18 -39.74
C MET A 428 -17.41 131.25 -40.55
N LYS A 429 -16.69 132.10 -41.30
CA LYS A 429 -17.18 133.29 -42.02
C LYS A 429 -17.80 134.34 -41.10
N LEU A 430 -17.14 134.59 -39.97
CA LEU A 430 -17.55 135.57 -38.95
C LEU A 430 -16.71 136.86 -38.98
N ASP A 431 -15.81 137.04 -39.95
CA ASP A 431 -14.80 138.11 -39.99
C ASP A 431 -15.35 139.52 -39.83
N SER A 432 -16.51 139.81 -40.42
CA SER A 432 -17.18 141.11 -40.28
C SER A 432 -17.75 141.33 -38.87
N LEU A 433 -18.30 140.28 -38.26
CA LEU A 433 -18.85 140.34 -36.91
C LEU A 433 -17.73 140.43 -35.86
N ALA A 434 -16.61 139.75 -36.11
CA ALA A 434 -15.42 139.75 -35.27
C ALA A 434 -14.81 141.15 -35.10
N ALA A 435 -14.89 141.99 -36.14
CA ALA A 435 -14.41 143.38 -36.12
C ALA A 435 -15.32 144.33 -35.30
N GLU A 436 -16.61 144.01 -35.17
CA GLU A 436 -17.60 144.84 -34.47
C GLU A 436 -17.78 144.44 -32.99
N VAL A 437 -17.62 143.15 -32.67
CA VAL A 437 -18.01 142.56 -31.38
C VAL A 437 -16.85 142.45 -30.37
N GLY A 438 -15.60 142.57 -30.81
CA GLY A 438 -14.42 142.63 -29.94
C GLY A 438 -13.95 141.27 -29.40
N PHE A 439 -12.76 141.24 -28.80
CA PHE A 439 -12.10 139.97 -28.41
C PHE A 439 -12.87 139.17 -27.36
N ASP A 440 -13.37 139.81 -26.31
CA ASP A 440 -14.04 139.11 -25.19
C ASP A 440 -15.30 138.36 -25.63
N MET A 441 -16.01 138.85 -26.65
CA MET A 441 -17.24 138.22 -27.17
C MET A 441 -17.02 137.41 -28.46
N ASN A 442 -15.80 137.37 -29.00
CA ASN A 442 -15.48 136.60 -30.21
C ASN A 442 -15.63 135.08 -29.98
N VAL A 443 -15.29 134.59 -28.79
CA VAL A 443 -15.43 133.17 -28.43
C VAL A 443 -16.91 132.76 -28.37
N ASP A 444 -17.77 133.61 -27.79
CA ASP A 444 -19.22 133.38 -27.73
C ASP A 444 -19.86 133.38 -29.12
N ALA A 445 -19.43 134.29 -30.02
CA ALA A 445 -19.88 134.34 -31.40
C ALA A 445 -19.52 133.05 -32.18
N ILE A 446 -18.30 132.52 -31.98
CA ILE A 446 -17.86 131.25 -32.55
C ILE A 446 -18.67 130.08 -31.97
N LEU A 447 -18.89 130.03 -30.65
CA LEU A 447 -19.65 128.97 -29.98
C LEU A 447 -21.10 128.90 -30.51
N ALA A 448 -21.80 130.03 -30.57
CA ALA A 448 -23.15 130.10 -31.12
C ALA A 448 -23.22 129.60 -32.59
N ARG A 449 -22.16 129.87 -33.38
CA ARG A 449 -22.06 129.37 -34.75
C ARG A 449 -21.83 127.86 -34.83
N VAL A 450 -21.01 127.30 -33.94
CA VAL A 450 -20.77 125.85 -33.84
C VAL A 450 -22.04 125.11 -33.44
N GLU A 451 -22.77 125.57 -32.41
CA GLU A 451 -24.04 124.96 -31.99
C GLU A 451 -25.08 124.92 -33.13
N GLN A 452 -25.14 125.97 -33.93
CA GLN A 452 -26.03 126.04 -35.10
C GLN A 452 -25.66 125.01 -36.17
N LEU A 453 -24.36 124.81 -36.45
CA LEU A 453 -23.88 123.80 -37.40
C LEU A 453 -24.12 122.38 -36.89
N VAL A 454 -23.87 122.12 -35.61
CA VAL A 454 -24.07 120.79 -34.98
C VAL A 454 -25.54 120.37 -35.02
N LYS A 455 -26.49 121.30 -34.84
CA LYS A 455 -27.93 120.98 -35.03
C LYS A 455 -28.25 120.56 -36.46
N LEU A 456 -27.80 121.33 -37.45
CA LEU A 456 -28.04 121.02 -38.86
C LEU A 456 -27.45 119.65 -39.28
N GLU A 457 -26.26 119.31 -38.77
CA GLU A 457 -25.63 118.03 -39.03
C GLU A 457 -26.32 116.87 -38.28
N GLY A 458 -26.76 117.10 -37.05
CA GLY A 458 -27.53 116.13 -36.25
C GLY A 458 -28.86 115.73 -36.89
N ASP A 459 -29.62 116.71 -37.38
CA ASP A 459 -30.89 116.46 -38.08
C ASP A 459 -30.66 115.63 -39.35
N ALA A 460 -29.65 115.98 -40.16
CA ALA A 460 -29.26 115.23 -41.36
C ALA A 460 -28.79 113.79 -41.05
N VAL A 461 -28.14 113.55 -39.91
CA VAL A 461 -27.74 112.20 -39.48
C VAL A 461 -28.95 111.35 -39.07
N ILE A 462 -29.97 111.94 -38.42
CA ILE A 462 -31.20 111.22 -38.04
C ILE A 462 -32.00 110.81 -39.29
N GLU A 463 -32.10 111.69 -40.28
CA GLU A 463 -32.76 111.42 -41.56
C GLU A 463 -32.01 110.33 -42.36
N ASN A 464 -30.67 110.40 -42.43
CA ASN A 464 -29.86 109.34 -43.02
C ASN A 464 -29.98 107.99 -42.30
N LYS A 465 -30.03 107.98 -40.96
CA LYS A 465 -30.17 106.74 -40.16
C LYS A 465 -31.52 106.05 -40.40
N THR A 466 -32.60 106.82 -40.50
CA THR A 466 -33.93 106.29 -40.81
C THR A 466 -34.02 105.77 -42.24
N MET A 467 -33.45 106.48 -43.23
CA MET A 467 -33.35 106.00 -44.61
C MET A 467 -32.53 104.70 -44.69
N ALA A 468 -31.35 104.65 -44.05
CA ALA A 468 -30.47 103.48 -44.04
C ALA A 468 -31.14 102.23 -43.42
N TYR A 469 -31.92 102.40 -42.36
CA TYR A 469 -32.68 101.29 -41.76
C TYR A 469 -33.72 100.72 -42.74
N SER A 470 -34.42 101.59 -43.49
CA SER A 470 -35.38 101.16 -44.52
C SER A 470 -34.71 100.36 -45.66
N LEU A 471 -33.50 100.79 -46.08
CA LEU A 471 -32.70 100.11 -47.10
C LEU A 471 -32.21 98.74 -46.60
N ARG A 472 -31.74 98.65 -45.35
CA ARG A 472 -31.31 97.39 -44.73
C ARG A 472 -32.43 96.33 -44.71
N ARG A 473 -33.68 96.75 -44.44
CA ARG A 473 -34.86 95.87 -44.48
C ARG A 473 -35.18 95.36 -45.90
N LYS A 474 -35.08 96.22 -46.92
CA LYS A 474 -35.20 95.83 -48.34
C LYS A 474 -34.07 94.89 -48.79
N LEU A 475 -32.85 95.11 -48.31
CA LEU A 475 -31.69 94.27 -48.64
C LEU A 475 -31.82 92.85 -48.05
N LYS A 476 -32.32 92.71 -46.81
CA LYS A 476 -32.57 91.38 -46.21
C LYS A 476 -33.55 90.54 -47.05
N THR A 477 -34.67 91.12 -47.49
CA THR A 477 -35.67 90.44 -48.32
C THR A 477 -35.18 90.10 -49.74
N GLN A 478 -34.24 90.88 -50.29
CA GLN A 478 -33.54 90.49 -51.53
C GLN A 478 -32.58 89.32 -51.30
N LYS A 479 -31.87 89.30 -50.17
CA LYS A 479 -30.91 88.24 -49.83
C LYS A 479 -31.58 86.87 -49.64
N GLU A 480 -32.71 86.82 -48.94
CA GLU A 480 -33.50 85.59 -48.75
C GLU A 480 -34.00 85.02 -50.10
N LYS A 481 -34.37 85.89 -51.06
CA LYS A 481 -34.71 85.48 -52.44
C LYS A 481 -33.50 84.96 -53.24
N LEU A 482 -32.30 85.48 -52.99
CA LEU A 482 -31.07 85.01 -53.62
C LEU A 482 -30.67 83.63 -53.08
N GLU A 483 -30.66 83.46 -51.77
CA GLU A 483 -30.33 82.19 -51.10
C GLU A 483 -31.29 81.06 -51.54
N SER A 484 -32.58 81.36 -51.72
CA SER A 484 -33.56 80.43 -52.31
C SER A 484 -33.21 79.99 -53.75
N LYS A 485 -32.74 80.90 -54.60
CA LYS A 485 -32.30 80.57 -55.97
C LYS A 485 -30.97 79.83 -55.97
N GLU A 486 -30.05 80.17 -55.06
CA GLU A 486 -28.74 79.52 -54.93
C GLU A 486 -28.87 78.07 -54.47
N LEU A 487 -29.81 77.76 -53.56
CA LEU A 487 -30.18 76.40 -53.21
C LEU A 487 -30.64 75.58 -54.43
N HIS A 488 -31.44 76.19 -55.31
CA HIS A 488 -31.90 75.57 -56.55
C HIS A 488 -30.75 75.33 -57.55
N VAL A 489 -29.81 76.26 -57.67
CA VAL A 489 -28.58 76.08 -58.48
C VAL A 489 -27.70 74.96 -57.93
N ASN A 490 -27.56 74.82 -56.61
CA ASN A 490 -26.78 73.75 -56.00
C ASN A 490 -27.40 72.36 -56.24
N LEU A 491 -28.73 72.23 -56.16
CA LEU A 491 -29.45 71.01 -56.55
C LEU A 491 -29.20 70.63 -58.03
N LEU A 492 -29.19 71.61 -58.94
CA LEU A 492 -28.86 71.37 -60.35
C LEU A 492 -27.39 70.94 -60.54
N ARG A 493 -26.45 71.58 -59.84
CA ARG A 493 -25.02 71.19 -59.88
C ARG A 493 -24.80 69.77 -59.37
N GLN A 494 -25.42 69.40 -58.25
CA GLN A 494 -25.33 68.05 -57.69
C GLN A 494 -25.86 66.98 -58.66
N LYS A 495 -26.91 67.31 -59.43
CA LYS A 495 -27.45 66.41 -60.47
C LYS A 495 -26.50 66.25 -61.66
N ILE A 496 -25.73 67.28 -62.01
CA ILE A 496 -24.69 67.19 -63.05
C ILE A 496 -23.54 66.28 -62.58
N THR A 497 -23.03 66.47 -61.36
CA THR A 497 -21.94 65.64 -60.81
C THR A 497 -22.30 64.14 -60.82
N GLN A 498 -23.53 63.82 -60.41
CA GLN A 498 -24.03 62.45 -60.39
C GLN A 498 -24.08 61.80 -61.79
N LEU A 499 -24.39 62.56 -62.85
CA LEU A 499 -24.40 62.08 -64.24
C LEU A 499 -22.98 61.96 -64.83
N GLU A 500 -22.03 62.78 -64.38
CA GLU A 500 -20.62 62.69 -64.79
C GLU A 500 -19.92 61.49 -64.14
N GLU A 501 -20.22 61.20 -62.87
CA GLU A 501 -19.75 60.00 -62.16
C GLU A 501 -20.26 58.70 -62.81
N GLU A 502 -21.56 58.59 -63.13
CA GLU A 502 -22.11 57.44 -63.86
C GLU A 502 -21.42 57.19 -65.21
N LYS A 503 -21.03 58.26 -65.91
CA LYS A 503 -20.27 58.19 -67.16
C LYS A 503 -18.85 57.68 -66.93
N GLN A 504 -18.13 58.16 -65.91
CA GLN A 504 -16.78 57.69 -65.58
C GLN A 504 -16.79 56.20 -65.16
N VAL A 505 -17.73 55.77 -64.32
CA VAL A 505 -17.86 54.37 -63.88
C VAL A 505 -18.11 53.43 -65.06
N ARG A 506 -18.98 53.80 -66.01
CA ARG A 506 -19.16 53.02 -67.26
C ARG A 506 -17.89 52.93 -68.10
N THR A 507 -17.02 53.94 -68.05
CA THR A 507 -15.75 53.95 -68.78
C THR A 507 -14.73 53.01 -68.11
N ALA A 508 -14.65 53.01 -66.77
CA ALA A 508 -13.80 52.09 -66.02
C ALA A 508 -14.16 50.61 -66.28
N LEU A 509 -15.45 50.26 -66.23
CA LEU A 509 -15.94 48.89 -66.50
C LEU A 509 -15.65 48.40 -67.92
N ALA A 510 -15.46 49.29 -68.90
CA ALA A 510 -15.07 48.90 -70.25
C ALA A 510 -13.59 48.48 -70.32
N VAL A 511 -12.71 49.21 -69.65
CA VAL A 511 -11.26 48.92 -69.60
C VAL A 511 -10.99 47.61 -68.86
N GLU A 512 -11.64 47.40 -67.71
CA GLU A 512 -11.51 46.17 -66.91
C GLU A 512 -11.93 44.91 -67.70
N ARG A 513 -12.95 45.05 -68.57
CA ARG A 513 -13.42 43.98 -69.45
C ARG A 513 -12.39 43.58 -70.51
N ASP A 514 -11.66 44.54 -71.06
CA ASP A 514 -10.63 44.29 -72.06
C ASP A 514 -9.36 43.68 -71.44
N GLU A 515 -8.99 44.08 -70.22
CA GLU A 515 -7.93 43.41 -69.45
C GLU A 515 -8.30 41.96 -69.07
N ALA A 516 -9.55 41.73 -68.63
CA ALA A 516 -10.06 40.39 -68.35
C ALA A 516 -10.06 39.50 -69.61
N ASN A 517 -10.47 40.03 -70.77
CA ASN A 517 -10.37 39.33 -72.05
C ASN A 517 -8.92 38.96 -72.41
N LEU A 518 -7.95 39.82 -72.08
CA LEU A 518 -6.53 39.57 -72.31
C LEU A 518 -5.98 38.48 -71.38
N ALA A 519 -6.48 38.40 -70.14
CA ALA A 519 -6.21 37.29 -69.22
C ALA A 519 -6.82 35.95 -69.72
N VAL A 520 -8.05 35.96 -70.24
CA VAL A 520 -8.70 34.77 -70.83
C VAL A 520 -7.91 34.24 -72.05
N ARG A 521 -7.29 35.11 -72.86
CA ARG A 521 -6.39 34.69 -73.95
C ARG A 521 -5.09 34.04 -73.45
N LYS A 522 -4.53 34.52 -72.32
CA LYS A 522 -3.36 33.87 -71.68
C LYS A 522 -3.73 32.49 -71.13
N LEU A 523 -4.90 32.35 -70.50
CA LEU A 523 -5.41 31.07 -70.04
C LEU A 523 -5.72 30.10 -71.19
N HIS A 524 -6.25 30.57 -72.32
CA HIS A 524 -6.42 29.74 -73.52
C HIS A 524 -5.09 29.17 -74.04
N LYS A 525 -4.00 29.95 -74.07
CA LYS A 525 -2.66 29.42 -74.43
C LYS A 525 -2.13 28.41 -73.41
N MET A 526 -2.52 28.52 -72.14
CA MET A 526 -2.20 27.53 -71.11
C MET A 526 -3.01 26.24 -71.33
N ILE A 527 -4.29 26.37 -71.68
CA ILE A 527 -5.15 25.27 -72.09
C ILE A 527 -4.57 24.57 -73.33
N GLU A 528 -4.14 25.28 -74.39
CA GLU A 528 -3.49 24.65 -75.56
C GLU A 528 -2.24 23.81 -75.18
N ARG A 529 -1.44 24.26 -74.20
CA ARG A 529 -0.30 23.49 -73.69
C ARG A 529 -0.75 22.21 -72.96
N LEU A 530 -1.78 22.31 -72.13
CA LEU A 530 -2.38 21.17 -71.43
C LEU A 530 -3.11 20.24 -72.41
N GLN A 531 -3.70 20.77 -73.47
CA GLN A 531 -4.34 20.03 -74.56
C GLN A 531 -3.30 19.19 -75.30
N LYS A 532 -2.12 19.76 -75.64
CA LYS A 532 -1.02 18.99 -76.23
C LYS A 532 -0.49 17.88 -75.32
N GLN A 533 -0.48 18.09 -74.00
CA GLN A 533 -0.14 17.04 -73.04
C GLN A 533 -1.24 15.96 -72.96
N LEU A 534 -2.51 16.36 -73.06
CA LEU A 534 -3.66 15.46 -73.12
C LEU A 534 -3.71 14.65 -74.42
N ASP A 535 -3.32 15.24 -75.54
CA ASP A 535 -3.29 14.58 -76.85
C ASP A 535 -2.11 13.58 -76.93
N LEU A 536 -0.95 13.88 -76.33
CA LEU A 536 0.09 12.86 -76.08
C LEU A 536 -0.45 11.70 -75.22
N ALA A 537 -1.25 12.00 -74.18
CA ALA A 537 -1.90 11.00 -73.34
C ALA A 537 -3.08 10.28 -74.05
N ARG A 538 -3.55 10.80 -75.18
CA ARG A 538 -4.50 10.11 -76.07
C ARG A 538 -3.78 9.26 -77.10
N GLU A 539 -2.60 9.66 -77.59
CA GLU A 539 -1.73 8.80 -78.38
C GLU A 539 -1.36 7.53 -77.59
N THR A 540 -1.00 7.66 -76.31
CA THR A 540 -0.79 6.48 -75.45
C THR A 540 -2.05 5.63 -75.25
N ASN A 541 -3.25 6.19 -75.44
CA ASN A 541 -4.52 5.44 -75.35
C ASN A 541 -4.93 4.82 -76.68
N THR A 542 -4.65 5.48 -77.82
CA THR A 542 -4.92 4.94 -79.16
C THR A 542 -3.94 3.83 -79.53
N ASP A 543 -2.66 3.90 -79.12
CA ASP A 543 -1.70 2.82 -79.38
C ASP A 543 -2.04 1.56 -78.55
N LEU A 544 -2.50 1.76 -77.30
CA LEU A 544 -3.07 0.69 -76.47
C LEU A 544 -4.39 0.14 -77.04
N ARG A 545 -5.24 0.98 -77.66
CA ARG A 545 -6.46 0.53 -78.34
C ARG A 545 -6.22 -0.13 -79.70
N ALA A 546 -5.17 0.24 -80.42
CA ALA A 546 -4.80 -0.38 -81.70
C ALA A 546 -4.33 -1.83 -81.48
N LYS A 547 -3.51 -2.07 -80.45
CA LYS A 547 -3.13 -3.45 -80.06
C LYS A 547 -4.29 -4.25 -79.45
N LEU A 548 -5.30 -3.58 -78.88
CA LEU A 548 -6.59 -4.19 -78.53
C LEU A 548 -7.54 -4.39 -79.73
N SER A 549 -7.24 -3.83 -80.91
CA SER A 549 -7.95 -4.16 -82.16
C SER A 549 -7.32 -5.33 -82.92
N GLU A 550 -6.05 -5.65 -82.67
CA GLU A 550 -5.40 -6.92 -83.08
C GLU A 550 -5.88 -8.15 -82.26
N THR A 551 -7.08 -8.09 -81.66
CA THR A 551 -7.72 -9.24 -80.99
C THR A 551 -8.87 -9.84 -81.81
N ASN A 552 -9.04 -9.49 -83.10
CA ASN A 552 -10.27 -9.82 -83.85
C ASN A 552 -10.14 -10.30 -85.31
N GLU A 553 -8.95 -10.62 -85.83
CA GLU A 553 -8.85 -11.29 -87.14
C GLU A 553 -7.94 -12.55 -87.11
N LEU A 554 -8.55 -13.70 -87.45
CA LEU A 554 -7.95 -15.01 -87.80
C LEU A 554 -7.30 -15.78 -86.62
N LYS A 555 -7.91 -16.85 -86.09
CA LYS A 555 -8.13 -18.23 -86.62
C LYS A 555 -6.95 -19.20 -86.40
N VAL A 556 -7.32 -20.37 -85.84
CA VAL A 556 -6.54 -21.61 -85.62
C VAL A 556 -5.59 -21.57 -84.43
#